data_AF-A0A7C3SAS1-F1
#
_entry.id   AF-A0A7C3SAS1-F1
#
_cell.length_a   1.000
_cell.length_b   1.000
_cell.length_c   1.000
_cell.angle_alpha   90.00
_cell.angle_beta   90.00
_cell.angle_gamma   90.00
#
_symmetry.space_group_name_H-M   'P 1'
#
loop_
_entity.id
_entity.type
_entity.pdbx_description
1 polymer ?
#
loop_
_entity_poly.entity_id
_entity_poly.type
_entity_poly.pdbx_seq_one_letter_code
_entity_poly.pdbx_strand_id
1 'polypeptide(L)'
;QNWRECEKEFWRKVAKKFVGDVESDGSECLCAICTVKRFAAKLVFADKLGISHEFPSTDSIAAATFVEALFERWAETEKLVKDLLDTISRHPEWHAFVGMGIPKLERKAEKLDAIAQKLTKLDGEWLFAESYDPKRIKRAHGVEVSEEIARRLREGVLRKLYDEIAKPNDYYAVLFMDGDQMGKWLSGTHEGLPKFAEILHPQVRKQLEGQSNWQTVLQTQRLMSPSLHAAISEALANFALNVVPYVVEELHAGRLVYAGGDDVLSLLPLADALTAAHKLRALFSGEAKRIDKDILVELRSNQWTGWLDWNGRKLLTMGKNATASVGIVIAHRLHPLRDVLRQGREAEEDAKELYGRNAICIRWLKRSGEQVQMGAKFFYPDHCINDTLQLLLEFADLMRSKISRGFATDLMQESFALADLDEKAQEAELRRLLKRRRKSDASLSEDQIKDWAQKLVRLALALDTHADHKADPFDLTRPQRGIVELGKWLTFLRFLTGGGEA
;
A
#
# COMPACT_ATOMS: atom_id res chain seq x y z
N GLN A 1 -19.08 0.63 47.67
CA GLN A 1 -18.96 1.49 46.47
C GLN A 1 -18.69 0.60 45.27
N ASN A 2 -19.45 0.79 44.18
CA ASN A 2 -19.28 0.01 42.96
C ASN A 2 -18.00 0.49 42.25
N TRP A 3 -16.87 -0.19 42.50
CA TRP A 3 -15.56 0.20 41.98
C TRP A 3 -15.56 0.42 40.46
N ARG A 4 -16.39 -0.33 39.71
CA ARG A 4 -16.59 -0.18 38.27
C ARG A 4 -17.22 1.15 37.88
N GLU A 5 -18.14 1.67 38.67
CA GLU A 5 -18.74 2.98 38.42
C GLU A 5 -17.73 4.09 38.68
N CYS A 6 -16.94 3.99 39.75
CA CYS A 6 -15.87 4.94 40.02
C CYS A 6 -14.80 4.94 38.92
N GLU A 7 -14.41 3.77 38.41
CA GLU A 7 -13.47 3.63 37.30
C GLU A 7 -14.02 4.22 36.00
N LYS A 8 -15.26 3.90 35.63
CA LYS A 8 -15.92 4.52 34.47
C LYS A 8 -16.01 6.04 34.59
N GLU A 9 -16.31 6.55 35.78
CA GLU A 9 -16.39 7.99 36.01
C GLU A 9 -15.02 8.67 35.91
N PHE A 10 -13.95 8.01 36.37
CA PHE A 10 -12.58 8.46 36.13
C PHE A 10 -12.28 8.55 34.63
N TRP A 11 -12.55 7.49 33.87
CA TRP A 11 -12.29 7.49 32.42
C TRP A 11 -13.15 8.49 31.65
N ARG A 12 -14.40 8.75 32.05
CA ARG A 12 -15.19 9.87 31.50
C ARG A 12 -14.55 11.24 31.77
N LYS A 13 -13.95 11.45 32.94
CA LYS A 13 -13.23 12.69 33.25
C LYS A 13 -11.96 12.83 32.40
N VAL A 14 -11.25 11.72 32.17
CA VAL A 14 -10.09 11.67 31.26
C VAL A 14 -10.53 12.00 29.83
N ALA A 15 -11.57 11.35 29.31
CA ALA A 15 -12.09 11.56 27.96
C ALA A 15 -12.53 13.02 27.71
N LYS A 16 -13.11 13.69 28.72
CA LYS A 16 -13.45 15.12 28.63
C LYS A 16 -12.22 16.03 28.49
N LYS A 17 -11.09 15.65 29.12
CA LYS A 17 -9.84 16.42 29.05
C LYS A 17 -9.03 16.08 27.80
N PHE A 18 -9.15 14.83 27.33
CA PHE A 18 -8.42 14.27 26.20
C PHE A 18 -9.41 13.69 25.19
N VAL A 19 -10.17 14.59 24.55
CA VAL A 19 -11.22 14.23 23.60
C VAL A 19 -10.61 13.47 22.42
N GLY A 20 -11.17 12.30 22.11
CA GLY A 20 -10.71 11.42 21.03
C GLY A 20 -9.56 10.47 21.39
N ASP A 21 -8.86 10.69 22.52
CA ASP A 21 -7.77 9.80 22.96
C ASP A 21 -8.29 8.53 23.67
N VAL A 22 -9.50 8.58 24.24
CA VAL A 22 -10.23 7.46 24.85
C VAL A 22 -11.75 7.59 24.66
N GLU A 23 -12.47 6.46 24.73
CA GLU A 23 -13.94 6.42 24.59
C GLU A 23 -14.69 7.37 25.54
N SER A 24 -15.58 8.18 24.98
CA SER A 24 -16.28 9.27 25.68
C SER A 24 -17.21 8.80 26.80
N ASP A 25 -17.74 7.57 26.69
CA ASP A 25 -18.66 6.97 27.66
C ASP A 25 -17.96 6.33 28.87
N GLY A 26 -16.62 6.31 28.87
CA GLY A 26 -15.78 5.67 29.89
C GLY A 26 -15.73 4.15 29.79
N SER A 27 -16.12 3.56 28.65
CA SER A 27 -16.04 2.12 28.41
C SER A 27 -14.59 1.64 28.21
N GLU A 28 -13.73 2.48 27.65
CA GLU A 28 -12.30 2.20 27.50
C GLU A 28 -11.55 2.45 28.81
N CYS A 29 -11.12 1.38 29.46
CA CYS A 29 -10.33 1.42 30.68
C CYS A 29 -8.92 0.88 30.40
N LEU A 30 -7.93 1.77 30.34
CA LEU A 30 -6.55 1.40 30.03
C LEU A 30 -5.79 0.99 31.31
N CYS A 31 -4.97 -0.07 31.23
CA CYS A 31 -4.02 -0.35 32.30
C CYS A 31 -2.89 0.70 32.30
N ALA A 32 -2.13 0.79 33.40
CA ALA A 32 -1.07 1.79 33.56
C ALA A 32 -0.09 1.86 32.37
N ILE A 33 0.34 0.71 31.83
CA ILE A 33 1.25 0.65 30.68
C ILE A 33 0.59 1.21 29.42
N CYS A 34 -0.67 0.84 29.17
CA CYS A 34 -1.43 1.34 28.02
C CYS A 34 -1.69 2.84 28.12
N THR A 35 -2.00 3.35 29.32
CA THR A 35 -2.16 4.78 29.58
C THR A 35 -0.87 5.53 29.27
N VAL A 36 0.28 5.06 29.77
CA VAL A 36 1.57 5.68 29.47
C VAL A 36 1.84 5.66 27.97
N LYS A 37 1.64 4.53 27.29
CA LYS A 37 1.84 4.44 25.83
C LYS A 37 0.94 5.39 25.04
N ARG A 38 -0.34 5.52 25.42
CA ARG A 38 -1.30 6.41 24.74
C ARG A 38 -0.93 7.87 24.91
N PHE A 39 -0.63 8.30 26.13
CA PHE A 39 -0.47 9.73 26.44
C PHE A 39 0.97 10.23 26.38
N ALA A 40 2.00 9.36 26.45
CA ALA A 40 3.40 9.79 26.43
C ALA A 40 3.77 10.51 25.13
N ALA A 41 3.23 10.08 23.98
CA ALA A 41 3.47 10.75 22.71
C ALA A 41 3.06 12.22 22.76
N LYS A 42 1.84 12.49 23.23
CA LYS A 42 1.25 13.83 23.32
C LYS A 42 1.82 14.67 24.45
N LEU A 43 1.98 14.10 25.64
CA LEU A 43 2.35 14.84 26.86
C LEU A 43 3.85 14.94 27.13
N VAL A 44 4.66 14.11 26.47
CA VAL A 44 6.10 14.04 26.73
C VAL A 44 6.90 14.19 25.45
N PHE A 45 6.62 13.37 24.42
CA PHE A 45 7.45 13.33 23.23
C PHE A 45 7.22 14.52 22.31
N ALA A 46 5.98 14.99 22.15
CA ALA A 46 5.66 16.17 21.35
C ALA A 46 6.42 17.41 21.87
N ASP A 47 6.29 17.69 23.17
CA ASP A 47 6.92 18.87 23.77
C ASP A 47 8.45 18.77 23.87
N LYS A 48 8.99 17.60 24.22
CA LYS A 48 10.44 17.45 24.49
C LYS A 48 11.27 17.11 23.26
N LEU A 49 10.69 16.40 22.29
CA LEU A 49 11.41 15.86 21.13
C LEU A 49 10.92 16.47 19.82
N GLY A 50 9.87 17.30 19.83
CA GLY A 50 9.31 17.89 18.61
C GLY A 50 8.69 16.85 17.67
N ILE A 51 8.31 15.68 18.20
CA ILE A 51 7.73 14.59 17.40
C ILE A 51 6.22 14.83 17.31
N SER A 52 5.69 14.93 16.09
CA SER A 52 4.24 15.02 15.90
C SER A 52 3.55 13.81 16.50
N HIS A 53 2.51 14.06 17.29
CA HIS A 53 1.67 13.03 17.91
C HIS A 53 0.39 12.78 17.11
N GLU A 54 0.18 13.52 16.01
CA GLU A 54 -0.97 13.34 15.15
C GLU A 54 -0.77 12.09 14.29
N PHE A 55 -1.80 11.23 14.29
CA PHE A 55 -1.82 10.03 13.49
C PHE A 55 -3.19 9.89 12.83
N PRO A 56 -3.25 9.62 11.50
CA PRO A 56 -4.50 9.51 10.77
C PRO A 56 -5.43 8.44 11.32
N SER A 57 -6.73 8.73 11.33
CA SER A 57 -7.77 7.70 11.32
C SER A 57 -7.76 6.89 10.02
N THR A 58 -8.34 5.69 10.04
CA THR A 58 -8.53 4.88 8.83
C THR A 58 -9.41 5.61 7.81
N ASP A 59 -10.37 6.42 8.28
CA ASP A 59 -11.18 7.31 7.46
C ASP A 59 -10.32 8.38 6.75
N SER A 60 -9.35 8.97 7.45
CA SER A 60 -8.42 9.95 6.88
C SER A 60 -7.56 9.36 5.76
N ILE A 61 -7.03 8.15 5.93
CA ILE A 61 -6.26 7.47 4.87
C ILE A 61 -7.14 7.14 3.68
N ALA A 62 -8.35 6.63 3.91
CA ALA A 62 -9.29 6.29 2.84
C ALA A 62 -9.73 7.53 2.03
N ALA A 63 -9.89 8.67 2.70
CA ALA A 63 -10.26 9.94 2.08
C ALA A 63 -9.09 10.72 1.45
N ALA A 64 -7.84 10.30 1.63
CA ALA A 64 -6.67 11.11 1.29
C ALA A 64 -6.60 11.47 -0.20
N THR A 65 -6.88 10.52 -1.10
CA THR A 65 -6.88 10.78 -2.56
C THR A 65 -8.00 11.72 -2.98
N PHE A 66 -9.12 11.73 -2.25
CA PHE A 66 -10.18 12.70 -2.48
C PHE A 66 -9.72 14.11 -2.08
N VAL A 67 -9.02 14.26 -0.96
CA VAL A 67 -8.43 15.54 -0.55
C VAL A 67 -7.35 16.00 -1.54
N GLU A 68 -6.52 15.08 -2.06
CA GLU A 68 -5.59 15.42 -3.14
C GLU A 68 -6.32 15.98 -4.37
N ALA A 69 -7.41 15.34 -4.78
CA ALA A 69 -8.21 15.78 -5.92
C ALA A 69 -8.93 17.13 -5.67
N LEU A 70 -9.36 17.41 -4.43
CA LEU A 70 -9.87 18.73 -4.03
C LEU A 70 -8.79 19.80 -4.24
N PHE A 71 -7.55 19.55 -3.78
CA PHE A 71 -6.44 20.48 -3.91
C PHE A 71 -6.01 20.70 -5.37
N GLU A 72 -6.14 19.68 -6.22
CA GLU A 72 -5.85 19.80 -7.65
C GLU A 72 -6.90 20.64 -8.40
N ARG A 73 -8.14 20.66 -7.90
CA ARG A 73 -9.27 21.46 -8.42
C ARG A 73 -9.73 22.49 -7.38
N TRP A 74 -8.77 23.17 -6.79
CA TRP A 74 -9.03 24.05 -5.64
C TRP A 74 -9.90 25.25 -6.01
N ALA A 75 -9.69 25.83 -7.21
CA ALA A 75 -10.46 26.98 -7.68
C ALA A 75 -11.98 26.69 -7.75
N GLU A 76 -12.36 25.45 -8.08
CA GLU A 76 -13.76 25.02 -8.14
C GLU A 76 -14.31 24.62 -6.76
N THR A 77 -13.47 24.10 -5.88
CA THR A 77 -13.90 23.43 -4.64
C THR A 77 -13.74 24.27 -3.38
N GLU A 78 -12.87 25.30 -3.37
CA GLU A 78 -12.54 26.13 -2.20
C GLU A 78 -13.79 26.64 -1.48
N LYS A 79 -14.76 27.18 -2.24
CA LYS A 79 -15.99 27.75 -1.67
C LYS A 79 -16.84 26.70 -0.94
N LEU A 80 -16.93 25.48 -1.49
CA LEU A 80 -17.68 24.39 -0.90
C LEU A 80 -16.97 23.84 0.34
N VAL A 81 -15.64 23.71 0.28
CA VAL A 81 -14.81 23.31 1.43
C VAL A 81 -14.89 24.36 2.54
N LYS A 82 -14.90 25.65 2.19
CA LYS A 82 -15.10 26.72 3.16
C LYS A 82 -16.46 26.63 3.83
N ASP A 83 -17.55 26.40 3.07
CA ASP A 83 -18.90 26.23 3.65
C ASP A 83 -18.97 25.00 4.58
N LEU A 84 -18.29 23.91 4.21
CA LEU A 84 -18.12 22.73 5.07
C LEU A 84 -17.45 23.12 6.40
N LEU A 85 -16.25 23.70 6.34
CA LEU A 85 -15.46 24.07 7.50
C LEU A 85 -16.14 25.14 8.38
N ASP A 86 -16.75 26.15 7.77
CA ASP A 86 -17.48 27.21 8.49
C ASP A 86 -18.72 26.65 9.18
N THR A 87 -19.44 25.72 8.55
CA THR A 87 -20.59 25.06 9.18
C THR A 87 -20.12 24.23 10.36
N ILE A 88 -19.10 23.38 10.16
CA ILE A 88 -18.53 22.55 11.23
C ILE A 88 -18.00 23.40 12.40
N SER A 89 -17.29 24.49 12.11
CA SER A 89 -16.65 25.34 13.12
C SER A 89 -17.67 26.09 14.01
N ARG A 90 -18.89 26.32 13.53
CA ARG A 90 -19.98 26.92 14.32
C ARG A 90 -20.58 25.96 15.35
N HIS A 91 -20.20 24.68 15.28
CA HIS A 91 -20.64 23.60 16.15
C HIS A 91 -19.45 23.12 17.01
N PRO A 92 -19.14 23.82 18.13
CA PRO A 92 -18.07 23.46 19.06
C PRO A 92 -18.10 22.00 19.53
N GLU A 93 -19.29 21.42 19.56
CA GLU A 93 -19.52 20.02 19.88
C GLU A 93 -18.82 19.04 18.91
N TRP A 94 -18.41 19.45 17.71
CA TRP A 94 -17.73 18.58 16.75
C TRP A 94 -16.20 18.64 16.85
N HIS A 95 -15.65 19.44 17.77
CA HIS A 95 -14.22 19.77 17.88
C HIS A 95 -13.28 18.60 18.26
N ALA A 96 -13.76 17.36 18.23
CA ALA A 96 -12.93 16.15 18.34
C ALA A 96 -12.13 15.88 17.05
N PHE A 97 -11.60 16.92 16.41
CA PHE A 97 -10.81 16.78 15.18
C PHE A 97 -9.37 16.42 15.56
N VAL A 98 -9.04 15.14 15.48
CA VAL A 98 -7.65 14.75 15.23
C VAL A 98 -7.42 15.08 13.74
N GLY A 99 -6.36 15.83 13.44
CA GLY A 99 -6.03 16.16 12.06
C GLY A 99 -5.76 14.91 11.23
N MET A 100 -5.81 15.04 9.90
CA MET A 100 -5.52 13.92 9.01
C MET A 100 -4.11 13.36 9.25
N GLY A 101 -3.14 14.19 9.64
CA GLY A 101 -1.78 13.75 9.92
C GLY A 101 -1.07 13.11 8.72
N ILE A 102 -1.43 13.52 7.50
CA ILE A 102 -0.87 13.00 6.23
C ILE A 102 0.13 14.03 5.67
N PRO A 103 1.46 13.77 5.72
CA PRO A 103 2.47 14.78 5.41
C PRO A 103 2.40 15.35 3.99
N LYS A 104 2.04 14.52 3.00
CA LYS A 104 1.87 14.99 1.62
C LYS A 104 0.76 16.03 1.49
N LEU A 105 -0.37 15.81 2.16
CA LEU A 105 -1.51 16.71 2.13
C LEU A 105 -1.20 18.02 2.84
N GLU A 106 -0.52 17.98 3.99
CA GLU A 106 -0.08 19.15 4.73
C GLU A 106 0.81 20.05 3.87
N ARG A 107 1.85 19.48 3.24
CA ARG A 107 2.74 20.24 2.34
C ARG A 107 2.06 20.76 1.08
N LYS A 108 1.01 20.09 0.58
CA LYS A 108 0.18 20.60 -0.52
C LYS A 108 -0.67 21.77 -0.04
N ALA A 109 -1.33 21.64 1.11
CA ALA A 109 -2.17 22.66 1.71
C ALA A 109 -1.40 23.95 2.06
N GLU A 110 -0.16 23.84 2.56
CA GLU A 110 0.72 24.98 2.82
C GLU A 110 0.98 25.87 1.60
N LYS A 111 0.97 25.27 0.40
CA LYS A 111 1.20 25.97 -0.87
C LYS A 111 -0.06 26.61 -1.45
N LEU A 112 -1.23 26.26 -0.92
CA LEU A 112 -2.53 26.79 -1.36
C LEU A 112 -2.91 28.01 -0.52
N ASP A 113 -3.59 27.79 0.61
CA ASP A 113 -4.08 28.85 1.48
C ASP A 113 -4.40 28.33 2.90
N ALA A 114 -4.91 29.23 3.75
CA ALA A 114 -5.30 28.92 5.12
C ALA A 114 -6.54 28.02 5.23
N ILE A 115 -7.39 27.95 4.19
CA ILE A 115 -8.59 27.09 4.18
C ILE A 115 -8.16 25.65 3.94
N ALA A 116 -7.25 25.42 2.97
CA ALA A 116 -6.66 24.11 2.73
C ALA A 116 -5.95 23.57 3.99
N GLN A 117 -5.21 24.42 4.70
CA GLN A 117 -4.55 24.04 5.98
C GLN A 117 -5.55 23.73 7.11
N LYS A 118 -6.74 24.33 7.08
CA LYS A 118 -7.82 23.96 8.02
C LYS A 118 -8.45 22.62 7.64
N LEU A 119 -8.56 22.32 6.35
CA LEU A 119 -9.08 21.04 5.88
C LEU A 119 -8.19 19.88 6.32
N THR A 120 -6.87 20.01 6.26
CA THR A 120 -5.96 18.93 6.73
C THR A 120 -6.03 18.68 8.24
N LYS A 121 -6.59 19.62 9.00
CA LYS A 121 -6.86 19.47 10.45
C LYS A 121 -8.22 18.83 10.74
N LEU A 122 -9.03 18.59 9.73
CA LEU A 122 -10.32 17.89 9.85
C LEU A 122 -10.08 16.38 9.73
N ASP A 123 -10.62 15.59 10.66
CA ASP A 123 -10.59 14.13 10.51
C ASP A 123 -11.36 13.70 9.25
N GLY A 124 -10.82 12.72 8.52
CA GLY A 124 -11.42 12.19 7.30
C GLY A 124 -12.84 11.64 7.48
N GLU A 125 -13.26 11.25 8.69
CA GLU A 125 -14.64 10.82 8.98
C GLU A 125 -15.66 11.83 8.46
N TRP A 126 -15.36 13.12 8.58
CA TRP A 126 -16.24 14.24 8.21
C TRP A 126 -16.26 14.52 6.70
N LEU A 127 -15.50 13.79 5.90
CA LEU A 127 -15.56 13.84 4.44
C LEU A 127 -16.56 12.84 3.86
N PHE A 128 -17.12 11.96 4.70
CA PHE A 128 -18.12 10.97 4.31
C PHE A 128 -19.54 11.42 4.69
N ALA A 129 -20.42 11.49 3.70
CA ALA A 129 -21.82 11.91 3.91
C ALA A 129 -22.55 10.99 4.91
N GLU A 130 -22.22 9.70 4.96
CA GLU A 130 -22.85 8.73 5.88
C GLU A 130 -22.40 8.90 7.34
N SER A 131 -21.37 9.71 7.60
CA SER A 131 -20.95 10.04 8.97
C SER A 131 -21.89 11.03 9.63
N TYR A 132 -22.58 11.85 8.85
CA TYR A 132 -23.51 12.87 9.33
C TYR A 132 -24.89 12.29 9.69
N ASP A 133 -24.98 11.15 10.37
CA ASP A 133 -26.24 10.65 10.94
C ASP A 133 -26.31 11.05 12.43
N PRO A 134 -27.32 11.82 12.89
CA PRO A 134 -27.37 12.25 14.29
C PRO A 134 -27.32 11.12 15.31
N LYS A 135 -27.92 9.96 15.00
CA LYS A 135 -27.87 8.79 15.89
C LYS A 135 -26.46 8.22 15.97
N ARG A 136 -25.78 8.09 14.84
CA ARG A 136 -24.37 7.69 14.76
C ARG A 136 -23.45 8.65 15.50
N ILE A 137 -23.57 9.96 15.26
CA ILE A 137 -22.75 10.99 15.93
C ILE A 137 -22.95 10.94 17.44
N LYS A 138 -24.21 10.86 17.90
CA LYS A 138 -24.51 10.74 19.33
C LYS A 138 -23.88 9.50 19.96
N ARG A 139 -23.88 8.38 19.23
CA ARG A 139 -23.30 7.12 19.71
C ARG A 139 -21.76 7.15 19.73
N ALA A 140 -21.13 7.69 18.70
CA ALA A 140 -19.67 7.67 18.54
C ALA A 140 -19.00 8.78 19.35
N HIS A 141 -19.55 9.99 19.31
CA HIS A 141 -18.93 11.19 19.87
C HIS A 141 -19.63 11.71 21.12
N GLY A 142 -20.80 11.17 21.49
CA GLY A 142 -21.58 11.63 22.63
C GLY A 142 -22.29 12.97 22.40
N VAL A 143 -22.37 13.41 21.14
CA VAL A 143 -22.80 14.75 20.73
C VAL A 143 -24.19 14.71 20.11
N GLU A 144 -25.09 15.59 20.55
CA GLU A 144 -26.40 15.76 19.92
C GLU A 144 -26.34 16.79 18.80
N VAL A 145 -26.84 16.42 17.63
CA VAL A 145 -26.83 17.24 16.41
C VAL A 145 -28.24 17.31 15.84
N SER A 146 -28.64 18.50 15.35
CA SER A 146 -29.93 18.64 14.67
C SER A 146 -29.91 17.95 13.30
N GLU A 147 -31.02 17.27 12.96
CA GLU A 147 -31.17 16.63 11.65
C GLU A 147 -31.09 17.65 10.50
N GLU A 148 -31.50 18.89 10.74
CA GLU A 148 -31.44 19.96 9.74
C GLU A 148 -29.99 20.28 9.32
N ILE A 149 -29.09 20.44 10.29
CA ILE A 149 -27.67 20.71 10.04
C ILE A 149 -27.01 19.50 9.38
N ALA A 150 -27.28 18.30 9.92
CA ALA A 150 -26.75 17.06 9.38
C ALA A 150 -27.16 16.87 7.91
N ARG A 151 -28.45 17.04 7.58
CA ARG A 151 -28.96 16.99 6.21
C ARG A 151 -28.32 18.05 5.31
N ARG A 152 -28.16 19.30 5.79
CA ARG A 152 -27.50 20.36 5.01
C ARG A 152 -26.09 19.96 4.60
N LEU A 153 -25.32 19.35 5.48
CA LEU A 153 -23.95 18.93 5.16
C LEU A 153 -23.92 17.75 4.21
N ARG A 154 -24.76 16.73 4.44
CA ARG A 154 -24.87 15.56 3.55
C ARG A 154 -25.27 15.95 2.13
N GLU A 155 -26.37 16.67 1.99
CA GLU A 155 -27.03 16.92 0.70
C GLU A 155 -26.62 18.25 0.08
N GLY A 156 -26.40 19.27 0.89
CA GLY A 156 -26.15 20.64 0.43
C GLY A 156 -24.68 20.97 0.15
N VAL A 157 -23.75 20.26 0.79
CA VAL A 157 -22.30 20.52 0.71
C VAL A 157 -21.55 19.31 0.16
N LEU A 158 -21.56 18.18 0.86
CA LEU A 158 -20.76 17.01 0.48
C LEU A 158 -21.21 16.40 -0.85
N ARG A 159 -22.51 16.28 -1.09
CA ARG A 159 -23.00 15.75 -2.37
C ARG A 159 -22.55 16.61 -3.55
N LYS A 160 -22.53 17.94 -3.40
CA LYS A 160 -22.00 18.85 -4.42
C LYS A 160 -20.50 18.66 -4.62
N LEU A 161 -19.74 18.48 -3.54
CA LEU A 161 -18.31 18.16 -3.64
C LEU A 161 -18.08 16.82 -4.38
N TYR A 162 -18.93 15.83 -4.15
CA TYR A 162 -18.86 14.54 -4.85
C TYR A 162 -19.22 14.67 -6.33
N ASP A 163 -20.22 15.49 -6.66
CA ASP A 163 -20.60 15.77 -8.04
C ASP A 163 -19.47 16.51 -8.79
N GLU A 164 -18.74 17.40 -8.12
CA GLU A 164 -17.61 18.11 -8.70
C GLU A 164 -16.38 17.21 -8.89
N ILE A 165 -16.04 16.37 -7.91
CA ILE A 165 -14.82 15.54 -7.91
C ILE A 165 -15.16 14.07 -8.12
N ALA A 166 -15.52 13.40 -7.03
CA ALA A 166 -15.98 12.03 -6.90
C ALA A 166 -16.22 11.79 -5.40
N LYS A 167 -16.95 10.74 -5.04
CA LYS A 167 -17.02 10.31 -3.64
C LYS A 167 -15.64 9.83 -3.14
N PRO A 168 -15.24 10.10 -1.89
CA PRO A 168 -14.09 9.47 -1.25
C PRO A 168 -14.19 7.94 -1.28
N ASN A 169 -13.04 7.27 -1.41
CA ASN A 169 -13.01 5.82 -1.36
C ASN A 169 -13.30 5.33 0.06
N ASP A 170 -14.14 4.32 0.20
CA ASP A 170 -14.43 3.70 1.49
C ASP A 170 -13.35 2.69 1.93
N TYR A 171 -12.34 2.42 1.10
CA TYR A 171 -11.25 1.48 1.35
C TYR A 171 -9.89 2.15 1.46
N TYR A 172 -9.03 1.55 2.27
CA TYR A 172 -7.63 1.88 2.43
C TYR A 172 -6.77 0.62 2.36
N ALA A 173 -5.46 0.82 2.26
CA ALA A 173 -4.47 -0.24 2.24
C ALA A 173 -3.57 -0.19 3.48
N VAL A 174 -3.20 -1.36 4.00
CA VAL A 174 -2.08 -1.51 4.93
C VAL A 174 -1.01 -2.35 4.25
N LEU A 175 0.19 -1.80 4.15
CA LEU A 175 1.34 -2.44 3.52
C LEU A 175 2.31 -2.89 4.60
N PHE A 176 2.70 -4.16 4.50
CA PHE A 176 3.78 -4.80 5.22
C PHE A 176 4.87 -5.19 4.23
N MET A 177 6.12 -4.95 4.57
CA MET A 177 7.27 -5.39 3.78
C MET A 177 8.37 -5.85 4.72
N ASP A 178 9.11 -6.88 4.32
CA ASP A 178 10.22 -7.46 5.09
C ASP A 178 11.27 -8.02 4.12
N GLY A 179 12.55 -7.91 4.49
CA GLY A 179 13.68 -8.34 3.68
C GLY A 179 13.85 -9.86 3.65
N ASP A 180 13.99 -10.41 2.45
CA ASP A 180 14.06 -11.86 2.28
C ASP A 180 15.36 -12.44 2.83
N GLN A 181 15.24 -13.28 3.85
CA GLN A 181 16.34 -14.02 4.46
C GLN A 181 17.42 -13.12 5.09
N MET A 182 17.07 -11.94 5.63
CA MET A 182 18.05 -11.02 6.24
C MET A 182 18.93 -11.66 7.31
N GLY A 183 18.40 -12.59 8.10
CA GLY A 183 19.19 -13.38 9.05
C GLY A 183 20.35 -14.13 8.40
N LYS A 184 20.17 -14.70 7.20
CA LYS A 184 21.22 -15.39 6.45
C LYS A 184 22.23 -14.42 5.83
N TRP A 185 21.78 -13.23 5.43
CA TRP A 185 22.68 -12.18 4.94
C TRP A 185 23.62 -11.71 6.05
N LEU A 186 23.10 -11.47 7.25
CA LEU A 186 23.88 -11.03 8.41
C LEU A 186 24.77 -12.13 8.99
N SER A 187 24.35 -13.40 8.94
CA SER A 187 25.16 -14.53 9.40
C SER A 187 26.24 -14.95 8.40
N GLY A 188 26.15 -14.53 7.14
CA GLY A 188 27.10 -14.92 6.10
C GLY A 188 26.81 -16.24 5.42
N THR A 189 25.62 -16.79 5.60
CA THR A 189 25.23 -18.11 5.07
C THR A 189 24.30 -18.00 3.86
N HIS A 190 24.03 -16.79 3.36
CA HIS A 190 23.17 -16.59 2.20
C HIS A 190 23.88 -16.94 0.90
N GLU A 191 23.21 -17.69 0.02
CA GLU A 191 23.79 -18.16 -1.24
C GLU A 191 24.12 -17.03 -2.22
N GLY A 192 23.39 -15.92 -2.13
CA GLY A 192 23.58 -14.71 -2.93
C GLY A 192 24.75 -13.81 -2.51
N LEU A 193 25.51 -14.18 -1.48
CA LEU A 193 26.74 -13.47 -1.12
C LEU A 193 27.78 -13.59 -2.24
N PRO A 194 28.48 -12.49 -2.57
CA PRO A 194 29.42 -12.50 -3.69
C PRO A 194 30.60 -13.42 -3.38
N LYS A 195 31.08 -14.12 -4.40
CA LYS A 195 32.34 -14.87 -4.30
C LYS A 195 33.53 -13.92 -4.21
N PHE A 196 34.66 -14.40 -3.68
CA PHE A 196 35.90 -13.60 -3.66
C PHE A 196 36.30 -13.10 -5.05
N ALA A 197 36.11 -13.90 -6.09
CA ALA A 197 36.38 -13.46 -7.45
C ALA A 197 35.60 -12.18 -7.82
N GLU A 198 34.36 -12.04 -7.35
CA GLU A 198 33.43 -10.98 -7.75
C GLU A 198 33.72 -9.63 -7.10
N ILE A 199 34.42 -9.64 -5.97
CA ILE A 199 34.76 -8.42 -5.22
C ILE A 199 36.16 -7.88 -5.54
N LEU A 200 37.01 -8.70 -6.16
CA LEU A 200 38.37 -8.31 -6.50
C LEU A 200 38.37 -7.36 -7.70
N HIS A 201 39.32 -6.42 -7.70
CA HIS A 201 39.54 -5.56 -8.86
C HIS A 201 39.76 -6.42 -10.12
N PRO A 202 39.14 -6.10 -11.28
CA PRO A 202 39.17 -6.96 -12.46
C PRO A 202 40.57 -7.39 -12.91
N GLN A 203 41.57 -6.51 -12.76
CA GLN A 203 42.97 -6.83 -13.07
C GLN A 203 43.57 -7.87 -12.12
N VAL A 204 43.28 -7.76 -10.82
CA VAL A 204 43.74 -8.71 -9.79
C VAL A 204 43.07 -10.06 -9.99
N ARG A 205 41.75 -10.06 -10.23
CA ARG A 205 40.98 -11.27 -10.57
C ARG A 205 41.62 -12.03 -11.72
N LYS A 206 41.90 -11.34 -12.85
CA LYS A 206 42.51 -11.96 -14.03
C LYS A 206 43.89 -12.56 -13.76
N GLN A 207 44.69 -11.91 -12.91
CA GLN A 207 46.02 -12.42 -12.51
C GLN A 207 45.92 -13.67 -11.63
N LEU A 208 44.96 -13.70 -10.71
CA LEU A 208 44.77 -14.81 -9.77
C LEU A 208 44.06 -16.02 -10.42
N GLU A 209 43.17 -15.80 -11.40
CA GLU A 209 42.50 -16.87 -12.16
C GLU A 209 43.49 -17.74 -12.93
N GLY A 210 44.65 -17.19 -13.34
CA GLY A 210 45.72 -17.95 -13.99
C GLY A 210 46.49 -18.89 -13.05
N GLN A 211 46.25 -18.83 -11.75
CA GLN A 211 47.00 -19.58 -10.74
C GLN A 211 46.12 -20.70 -10.15
N SER A 212 46.54 -21.95 -10.30
CA SER A 212 45.78 -23.13 -9.87
C SER A 212 45.49 -23.16 -8.36
N ASN A 213 46.39 -22.63 -7.54
CA ASN A 213 46.24 -22.54 -6.08
C ASN A 213 45.19 -21.53 -5.61
N TRP A 214 44.75 -20.60 -6.46
CA TRP A 214 43.76 -19.58 -6.11
C TRP A 214 42.33 -19.96 -6.46
N GLN A 215 42.12 -21.00 -7.27
CA GLN A 215 40.80 -21.40 -7.78
C GLN A 215 39.79 -21.64 -6.65
N THR A 216 40.18 -22.35 -5.59
CA THR A 216 39.30 -22.61 -4.44
C THR A 216 38.90 -21.31 -3.73
N VAL A 217 39.87 -20.42 -3.44
CA VAL A 217 39.61 -19.16 -2.74
C VAL A 217 38.70 -18.26 -3.57
N LEU A 218 38.97 -18.12 -4.87
CA LEU A 218 38.19 -17.31 -5.79
C LEU A 218 36.72 -17.74 -5.87
N GLN A 219 36.44 -19.04 -5.75
CA GLN A 219 35.09 -19.61 -5.76
C GLN A 219 34.42 -19.63 -4.39
N THR A 220 35.16 -19.35 -3.31
CA THR A 220 34.61 -19.29 -1.96
C THR A 220 33.75 -18.05 -1.79
N GLN A 221 32.60 -18.20 -1.13
CA GLN A 221 31.74 -17.07 -0.76
C GLN A 221 32.48 -16.14 0.19
N ARG A 222 32.27 -14.84 0.02
CA ARG A 222 32.85 -13.83 0.90
C ARG A 222 32.39 -14.08 2.33
N LEU A 223 33.36 -14.28 3.23
CA LEU A 223 33.09 -14.39 4.67
C LEU A 223 32.55 -13.06 5.22
N MET A 224 31.66 -13.15 6.20
CA MET A 224 31.17 -11.97 6.90
C MET A 224 32.29 -11.34 7.73
N SER A 225 32.53 -10.06 7.45
CA SER A 225 33.44 -9.21 8.20
C SER A 225 32.65 -8.07 8.87
N PRO A 226 33.17 -7.46 9.95
CA PRO A 226 32.55 -6.27 10.54
C PRO A 226 32.31 -5.15 9.53
N SER A 227 33.19 -5.00 8.54
CA SER A 227 33.03 -4.01 7.46
C SER A 227 31.87 -4.34 6.50
N LEU A 228 31.66 -5.61 6.15
CA LEU A 228 30.50 -6.00 5.34
C LEU A 228 29.20 -5.85 6.13
N HIS A 229 29.22 -6.22 7.42
CA HIS A 229 28.08 -6.00 8.30
C HIS A 229 27.72 -4.52 8.41
N ALA A 230 28.72 -3.63 8.58
CA ALA A 230 28.50 -2.19 8.63
C ALA A 230 27.90 -1.66 7.31
N ALA A 231 28.36 -2.15 6.16
CA ALA A 231 27.81 -1.79 4.85
C ALA A 231 26.35 -2.22 4.69
N ILE A 232 26.00 -3.43 5.13
CA ILE A 232 24.60 -3.91 5.14
C ILE A 232 23.75 -3.04 6.07
N SER A 233 24.24 -2.75 7.29
CA SER A 233 23.53 -1.88 8.22
C SER A 233 23.33 -0.45 7.67
N GLU A 234 24.33 0.10 6.96
CA GLU A 234 24.21 1.38 6.29
C GLU A 234 23.16 1.35 5.17
N ALA A 235 23.14 0.30 4.35
CA ALA A 235 22.14 0.14 3.29
C ALA A 235 20.71 0.09 3.84
N LEU A 236 20.50 -0.70 4.90
CA LEU A 236 19.21 -0.83 5.58
C LEU A 236 18.79 0.49 6.25
N ALA A 237 19.73 1.20 6.89
CA ALA A 237 19.46 2.51 7.47
C ALA A 237 19.12 3.55 6.39
N ASN A 238 19.82 3.55 5.26
CA ASN A 238 19.53 4.43 4.13
C ASN A 238 18.13 4.18 3.58
N PHE A 239 17.74 2.92 3.42
CA PHE A 239 16.41 2.53 2.98
C PHE A 239 15.34 3.02 3.97
N ALA A 240 15.43 2.63 5.24
CA ALA A 240 14.43 2.96 6.25
C ALA A 240 14.28 4.47 6.51
N LEU A 241 15.38 5.23 6.51
CA LEU A 241 15.37 6.64 6.89
C LEU A 241 15.14 7.61 5.72
N ASN A 242 15.53 7.24 4.50
CA ASN A 242 15.46 8.16 3.35
C ASN A 242 14.52 7.68 2.25
N VAL A 243 14.52 6.37 1.96
CA VAL A 243 13.72 5.83 0.86
C VAL A 243 12.26 5.65 1.27
N VAL A 244 12.01 4.98 2.40
CA VAL A 244 10.65 4.65 2.83
C VAL A 244 9.81 5.91 3.09
N PRO A 245 10.26 6.93 3.85
CA PRO A 245 9.48 8.14 4.08
C PRO A 245 9.23 8.91 2.79
N TYR A 246 10.21 8.97 1.89
CA TYR A 246 10.04 9.61 0.59
C TYR A 246 8.94 8.94 -0.23
N VAL A 247 8.96 7.61 -0.35
CA VAL A 247 7.94 6.90 -1.13
C VAL A 247 6.56 7.03 -0.46
N VAL A 248 6.45 6.70 0.83
CA VAL A 248 5.16 6.62 1.51
C VAL A 248 4.53 7.98 1.76
N GLU A 249 5.33 8.96 2.17
CA GLU A 249 4.82 10.23 2.70
C GLU A 249 5.08 11.43 1.77
N GLU A 250 6.04 11.37 0.83
CA GLU A 250 6.24 12.44 -0.18
C GLU A 250 5.62 12.12 -1.53
N LEU A 251 5.86 10.93 -2.08
CA LEU A 251 5.29 10.53 -3.37
C LEU A 251 3.80 10.17 -3.26
N HIS A 252 3.43 9.46 -2.20
CA HIS A 252 2.07 8.98 -1.96
C HIS A 252 1.42 9.70 -0.78
N ALA A 253 0.09 9.71 -0.72
CA ALA A 253 -0.64 10.32 0.39
C ALA A 253 -0.82 9.33 1.56
N GLY A 254 0.24 8.57 1.84
CA GLY A 254 0.29 7.59 2.91
C GLY A 254 0.83 8.14 4.21
N ARG A 255 0.84 7.26 5.22
CA ARG A 255 1.45 7.49 6.52
C ARG A 255 2.34 6.32 6.90
N LEU A 256 3.57 6.62 7.28
CA LEU A 256 4.50 5.63 7.79
C LEU A 256 4.22 5.33 9.27
N VAL A 257 4.02 4.06 9.61
CA VAL A 257 3.90 3.60 11.02
C VAL A 257 5.26 3.18 11.53
N TYR A 258 5.99 2.41 10.73
CA TYR A 258 7.28 1.83 11.10
C TYR A 258 8.16 1.62 9.86
N ALA A 259 9.44 1.96 9.97
CA ALA A 259 10.49 1.58 9.04
C ALA A 259 11.75 1.25 9.84
N GLY A 260 12.10 -0.03 9.91
CA GLY A 260 13.14 -0.54 10.79
C GLY A 260 14.17 -1.39 10.07
N GLY A 261 15.02 -0.75 9.28
CA GLY A 261 15.96 -1.47 8.42
C GLY A 261 15.24 -1.99 7.18
N ASP A 262 14.94 -3.28 7.13
CA ASP A 262 14.22 -3.93 6.03
C ASP A 262 12.70 -3.98 6.23
N ASP A 263 12.24 -3.96 7.48
CA ASP A 263 10.82 -4.05 7.83
C ASP A 263 10.10 -2.70 7.64
N VAL A 264 8.94 -2.73 6.99
CA VAL A 264 8.07 -1.55 6.79
C VAL A 264 6.62 -1.88 7.12
N LEU A 265 5.97 -0.95 7.84
CA LEU A 265 4.52 -0.89 8.02
C LEU A 265 4.03 0.51 7.67
N SER A 266 3.12 0.59 6.70
CA SER A 266 2.51 1.86 6.28
C SER A 266 1.02 1.72 5.98
N LEU A 267 0.31 2.84 6.11
CA LEU A 267 -1.06 3.01 5.66
C LEU A 267 -1.07 3.83 4.38
N LEU A 268 -1.78 3.36 3.37
CA LEU A 268 -1.81 3.98 2.06
C LEU A 268 -3.26 4.11 1.58
N PRO A 269 -3.60 5.17 0.83
CA PRO A 269 -4.85 5.21 0.09
C PRO A 269 -4.89 4.06 -0.92
N LEU A 270 -6.10 3.58 -1.24
CA LEU A 270 -6.27 2.41 -2.12
C LEU A 270 -5.50 2.54 -3.45
N ALA A 271 -5.54 3.72 -4.07
CA ALA A 271 -4.93 3.97 -5.38
C ALA A 271 -3.39 3.92 -5.36
N ASP A 272 -2.77 4.16 -4.20
CA ASP A 272 -1.32 4.23 -4.03
C ASP A 272 -0.70 2.87 -3.66
N ALA A 273 -1.50 1.88 -3.29
CA ALA A 273 -1.01 0.64 -2.67
C ALA A 273 -0.03 -0.13 -3.55
N LEU A 274 -0.39 -0.41 -4.81
CA LEU A 274 0.45 -1.19 -5.73
C LEU A 274 1.68 -0.42 -6.18
N THR A 275 1.54 0.89 -6.45
CA THR A 275 2.65 1.73 -6.92
C THR A 275 3.68 1.96 -5.82
N ALA A 276 3.25 2.16 -4.58
CA ALA A 276 4.14 2.24 -3.43
C ALA A 276 4.89 0.93 -3.21
N ALA A 277 4.20 -0.22 -3.22
CA ALA A 277 4.84 -1.54 -3.10
C ALA A 277 5.87 -1.79 -4.19
N HIS A 278 5.54 -1.45 -5.44
CA HIS A 278 6.43 -1.59 -6.58
C HIS A 278 7.73 -0.79 -6.40
N LYS A 279 7.59 0.49 -6.04
CA LYS A 279 8.73 1.40 -5.82
C LYS A 279 9.59 0.98 -4.63
N LEU A 280 8.97 0.65 -3.49
CA LEU A 280 9.68 0.24 -2.27
C LEU A 280 10.51 -1.02 -2.52
N ARG A 281 9.89 -2.02 -3.16
CA ARG A 281 10.60 -3.25 -3.52
C ARG A 281 11.81 -2.97 -4.40
N ALA A 282 11.62 -2.22 -5.48
CA ALA A 282 12.71 -1.93 -6.42
C ALA A 282 13.84 -1.14 -5.76
N LEU A 283 13.52 -0.13 -4.96
CA LEU A 283 14.52 0.71 -4.28
C LEU A 283 15.32 -0.05 -3.21
N PHE A 284 14.72 -1.04 -2.54
CA PHE A 284 15.43 -1.88 -1.57
C PHE A 284 16.66 -2.57 -2.19
N SER A 285 16.50 -3.11 -3.39
CA SER A 285 17.58 -3.77 -4.15
C SER A 285 18.43 -2.81 -4.98
N GLY A 286 18.08 -1.52 -5.03
CA GLY A 286 18.70 -0.56 -5.95
C GLY A 286 18.34 -0.79 -7.42
N GLU A 287 17.17 -1.39 -7.69
CA GLU A 287 16.63 -1.66 -9.03
C GLU A 287 15.70 -0.54 -9.54
N ALA A 288 15.97 0.69 -9.12
CA ALA A 288 15.21 1.86 -9.51
C ALA A 288 16.11 3.11 -9.56
N LYS A 289 15.64 4.15 -10.24
CA LYS A 289 16.30 5.45 -10.32
C LYS A 289 15.33 6.53 -9.84
N ARG A 290 15.83 7.44 -9.02
CA ARG A 290 15.10 8.67 -8.69
C ARG A 290 15.30 9.66 -9.83
N ILE A 291 14.19 10.11 -10.43
CA ILE A 291 14.18 11.11 -11.49
C ILE A 291 13.28 12.25 -11.00
N ASP A 292 13.89 13.41 -10.71
CA ASP A 292 13.23 14.57 -10.12
C ASP A 292 12.42 14.22 -8.84
N LYS A 293 11.09 14.22 -8.97
CA LYS A 293 10.11 13.95 -7.91
C LYS A 293 9.41 12.60 -8.09
N ASP A 294 9.98 11.69 -8.86
CA ASP A 294 9.42 10.35 -9.06
C ASP A 294 10.52 9.28 -9.07
N ILE A 295 10.07 8.02 -9.09
CA ILE A 295 10.91 6.83 -9.11
C ILE A 295 10.59 6.04 -10.38
N LEU A 296 11.59 5.89 -11.23
CA LEU A 296 11.57 4.97 -12.35
C LEU A 296 12.05 3.60 -11.90
N VAL A 297 11.18 2.60 -11.98
CA VAL A 297 11.52 1.20 -11.67
C VAL A 297 12.07 0.51 -12.92
N GLU A 298 13.16 -0.24 -12.76
CA GLU A 298 13.83 -0.96 -13.85
C GLU A 298 14.28 -2.37 -13.38
N LEU A 299 13.35 -3.16 -12.84
CA LEU A 299 13.66 -4.50 -12.33
C LEU A 299 14.50 -5.31 -13.32
N ARG A 300 15.53 -6.00 -12.81
CA ARG A 300 16.48 -6.82 -13.59
C ARG A 300 17.35 -6.09 -14.62
N SER A 301 17.44 -4.76 -14.59
CA SER A 301 18.42 -4.03 -15.43
C SER A 301 19.87 -4.42 -15.12
N ASN A 302 20.75 -4.38 -16.12
CA ASN A 302 22.17 -4.68 -15.96
C ASN A 302 23.00 -3.46 -15.52
N GLN A 303 22.38 -2.29 -15.36
CA GLN A 303 23.08 -1.03 -15.06
C GLN A 303 23.31 -0.77 -13.56
N TRP A 304 22.95 -1.72 -12.70
CA TRP A 304 22.95 -1.51 -11.25
C TRP A 304 24.33 -1.59 -10.62
N THR A 305 24.65 -0.56 -9.83
CA THR A 305 25.94 -0.42 -9.13
C THR A 305 25.82 -0.72 -7.63
N GLY A 306 24.61 -0.94 -7.11
CA GLY A 306 24.34 -1.02 -5.67
C GLY A 306 24.20 0.34 -4.98
N TRP A 307 24.19 1.44 -5.75
CA TRP A 307 24.04 2.80 -5.26
C TRP A 307 22.85 3.52 -5.91
N LEU A 308 22.09 4.27 -5.11
CA LEU A 308 21.06 5.19 -5.59
C LEU A 308 21.59 6.61 -5.59
N ASP A 309 21.29 7.39 -6.63
CA ASP A 309 21.42 8.84 -6.58
C ASP A 309 20.22 9.44 -5.87
N TRP A 310 20.47 10.21 -4.81
CA TRP A 310 19.46 10.76 -3.93
C TRP A 310 19.77 12.24 -3.70
N ASN A 311 19.32 13.09 -4.62
CA ASN A 311 19.54 14.54 -4.61
C ASN A 311 21.04 14.91 -4.50
N GLY A 312 21.89 14.27 -5.33
CA GLY A 312 23.33 14.54 -5.34
C GLY A 312 24.11 13.81 -4.25
N ARG A 313 23.45 12.99 -3.42
CA ARG A 313 24.09 12.05 -2.50
C ARG A 313 23.98 10.63 -3.04
N LYS A 314 25.00 9.79 -2.82
CA LYS A 314 24.92 8.37 -3.13
C LYS A 314 24.47 7.60 -1.90
N LEU A 315 23.36 6.88 -2.00
CA LEU A 315 22.90 5.97 -0.95
C LEU A 315 23.28 4.54 -1.32
N LEU A 316 23.92 3.84 -0.39
CA LEU A 316 24.17 2.42 -0.53
C LEU A 316 22.85 1.65 -0.40
N THR A 317 22.66 0.62 -1.22
CA THR A 317 21.50 -0.28 -1.19
C THR A 317 21.91 -1.71 -0.87
N MET A 318 20.93 -2.57 -0.59
CA MET A 318 21.19 -4.00 -0.36
C MET A 318 21.68 -4.73 -1.61
N GLY A 319 21.44 -4.13 -2.79
CA GLY A 319 21.87 -4.67 -4.07
C GLY A 319 20.90 -5.70 -4.66
N LYS A 320 21.05 -5.95 -5.96
CA LYS A 320 20.11 -6.74 -6.78
C LYS A 320 19.85 -8.18 -6.32
N ASN A 321 20.75 -8.77 -5.53
CA ASN A 321 20.59 -10.15 -5.05
C ASN A 321 19.74 -10.23 -3.78
N ALA A 322 19.65 -9.13 -3.02
CA ALA A 322 18.87 -9.06 -1.79
C ALA A 322 17.49 -8.51 -2.11
N THR A 323 16.45 -9.32 -1.86
CA THR A 323 15.06 -9.01 -2.23
C THR A 323 14.21 -8.78 -0.98
N ALA A 324 12.95 -8.39 -1.18
CA ALA A 324 11.98 -8.24 -0.12
C ALA A 324 10.62 -8.77 -0.58
N SER A 325 9.80 -9.17 0.39
CA SER A 325 8.42 -9.62 0.16
C SER A 325 7.44 -8.62 0.75
N VAL A 326 6.26 -8.49 0.12
CA VAL A 326 5.27 -7.47 0.46
C VAL A 326 3.90 -8.11 0.70
N GLY A 327 3.33 -7.87 1.87
CA GLY A 327 1.93 -8.17 2.18
C GLY A 327 1.09 -6.90 2.13
N ILE A 328 -0.07 -6.93 1.47
CA ILE A 328 -1.02 -5.83 1.46
C ILE A 328 -2.39 -6.32 1.92
N VAL A 329 -3.03 -5.56 2.79
CA VAL A 329 -4.46 -5.74 3.08
C VAL A 329 -5.23 -4.55 2.58
N ILE A 330 -6.28 -4.83 1.82
CA ILE A 330 -7.26 -3.84 1.40
C ILE A 330 -8.53 -4.03 2.23
N ALA A 331 -8.89 -3.02 3.01
CA ALA A 331 -10.01 -3.11 3.94
C ALA A 331 -10.88 -1.86 3.89
N HIS A 332 -12.16 -2.04 4.17
CA HIS A 332 -13.10 -0.92 4.36
C HIS A 332 -12.67 -0.10 5.60
N ARG A 333 -12.83 1.22 5.58
CA ARG A 333 -12.43 2.14 6.67
C ARG A 333 -13.00 1.79 8.05
N LEU A 334 -14.17 1.14 8.06
CA LEU A 334 -14.87 0.68 9.27
C LEU A 334 -14.48 -0.74 9.71
N HIS A 335 -13.60 -1.42 8.98
CA HIS A 335 -13.14 -2.75 9.36
C HIS A 335 -12.25 -2.66 10.61
N PRO A 336 -12.43 -3.53 11.62
CA PRO A 336 -11.58 -3.52 12.82
C PRO A 336 -10.10 -3.59 12.48
N LEU A 337 -9.33 -2.53 12.83
CA LEU A 337 -7.91 -2.41 12.50
C LEU A 337 -7.07 -3.57 13.04
N ARG A 338 -7.43 -4.13 14.21
CA ARG A 338 -6.75 -5.30 14.78
C ARG A 338 -6.77 -6.50 13.82
N ASP A 339 -7.90 -6.73 13.15
CA ASP A 339 -8.00 -7.83 12.19
C ASP A 339 -7.22 -7.51 10.92
N VAL A 340 -7.30 -6.26 10.43
CA VAL A 340 -6.53 -5.79 9.26
C VAL A 340 -5.02 -5.98 9.49
N LEU A 341 -4.50 -5.61 10.66
CA LEU A 341 -3.09 -5.79 11.01
C LEU A 341 -2.68 -7.26 11.10
N ARG A 342 -3.56 -8.13 11.63
CA ARG A 342 -3.33 -9.58 11.67
C ARG A 342 -3.24 -10.14 10.24
N GLN A 343 -4.23 -9.83 9.41
CA GLN A 343 -4.27 -10.31 8.03
C GLN A 343 -3.11 -9.78 7.18
N GLY A 344 -2.56 -8.61 7.49
CA GLY A 344 -1.43 -8.06 6.73
C GLY A 344 -0.11 -8.74 7.03
N ARG A 345 0.11 -9.16 8.29
CA ARG A 345 1.23 -10.03 8.64
C ARG A 345 1.10 -11.39 7.96
N GLU A 346 -0.09 -11.97 7.98
CA GLU A 346 -0.35 -13.24 7.30
C GLU A 346 -0.17 -13.12 5.78
N ALA A 347 -0.55 -11.99 5.16
CA ALA A 347 -0.29 -11.75 3.75
C ALA A 347 1.22 -11.65 3.44
N GLU A 348 2.00 -10.97 4.29
CA GLU A 348 3.45 -10.86 4.14
C GLU A 348 4.14 -12.24 4.29
N GLU A 349 3.71 -13.03 5.27
CA GLU A 349 4.14 -14.42 5.44
C GLU A 349 3.78 -15.29 4.22
N ASP A 350 2.56 -15.16 3.69
CA ASP A 350 2.12 -15.87 2.48
C ASP A 350 2.95 -15.48 1.25
N ALA A 351 3.33 -14.19 1.11
CA ALA A 351 4.23 -13.76 0.04
C ALA A 351 5.57 -14.49 0.12
N LYS A 352 6.09 -14.71 1.33
CA LYS A 352 7.33 -15.45 1.56
C LYS A 352 7.17 -16.94 1.32
N GLU A 353 6.17 -17.57 1.90
CA GLU A 353 6.05 -19.03 1.98
C GLU A 353 5.27 -19.63 0.80
N LEU A 354 4.12 -19.06 0.44
CA LEU A 354 3.27 -19.58 -0.64
C LEU A 354 3.73 -19.10 -2.03
N TYR A 355 4.13 -17.83 -2.14
CA TYR A 355 4.58 -17.24 -3.41
C TYR A 355 6.11 -17.25 -3.59
N GLY A 356 6.84 -17.83 -2.62
CA GLY A 356 8.24 -18.19 -2.78
C GLY A 356 9.21 -17.01 -2.79
N ARG A 357 8.97 -16.01 -1.92
CA ARG A 357 9.79 -14.79 -1.70
C ARG A 357 9.96 -13.93 -2.94
N ASN A 358 10.47 -12.71 -2.75
CA ASN A 358 10.50 -11.69 -3.79
C ASN A 358 9.13 -11.58 -4.46
N ALA A 359 8.08 -11.51 -3.63
CA ALA A 359 6.70 -11.61 -4.04
C ALA A 359 5.83 -10.60 -3.32
N ILE A 360 4.66 -10.37 -3.89
CA ILE A 360 3.58 -9.60 -3.31
C ILE A 360 2.39 -10.53 -3.07
N CYS A 361 1.73 -10.39 -1.92
CA CYS A 361 0.46 -11.03 -1.62
C CYS A 361 -0.53 -9.97 -1.14
N ILE A 362 -1.75 -10.01 -1.67
CA ILE A 362 -2.81 -9.06 -1.37
C ILE A 362 -4.01 -9.83 -0.82
N ARG A 363 -4.47 -9.42 0.36
CA ARG A 363 -5.74 -9.85 0.94
C ARG A 363 -6.75 -8.72 0.83
N TRP A 364 -7.80 -8.97 0.07
CA TRP A 364 -8.90 -8.04 -0.14
C TRP A 364 -10.10 -8.44 0.72
N LEU A 365 -10.41 -7.61 1.72
CA LEU A 365 -11.50 -7.79 2.65
C LEU A 365 -12.72 -6.99 2.17
N LYS A 366 -13.61 -7.65 1.42
CA LYS A 366 -14.80 -6.98 0.90
C LYS A 366 -15.76 -6.64 2.03
N ARG A 367 -16.50 -5.54 1.86
CA ARG A 367 -17.58 -5.16 2.79
C ARG A 367 -18.66 -6.23 2.95
N SER A 368 -18.86 -7.11 1.96
CA SER A 368 -19.78 -8.25 2.02
C SER A 368 -19.34 -9.35 3.01
N GLY A 369 -18.10 -9.31 3.49
CA GLY A 369 -17.48 -10.37 4.30
C GLY A 369 -16.71 -11.41 3.49
N GLU A 370 -16.81 -11.38 2.16
CA GLU A 370 -15.99 -12.21 1.27
C GLU A 370 -14.52 -11.75 1.31
N GLN A 371 -13.62 -12.72 1.37
CA GLN A 371 -12.17 -12.50 1.35
C GLN A 371 -11.58 -13.10 0.08
N VAL A 372 -10.72 -12.34 -0.58
CA VAL A 372 -10.00 -12.78 -1.78
C VAL A 372 -8.51 -12.56 -1.55
N GLN A 373 -7.72 -13.60 -1.78
CA GLN A 373 -6.26 -13.55 -1.76
C GLN A 373 -5.72 -13.75 -3.18
N MET A 374 -4.77 -12.90 -3.54
CA MET A 374 -4.01 -13.03 -4.79
C MET A 374 -2.57 -12.64 -4.55
N GLY A 375 -1.65 -13.33 -5.22
CA GLY A 375 -0.23 -13.02 -5.12
C GLY A 375 0.54 -13.32 -6.39
N ALA A 376 1.77 -12.80 -6.45
CA ALA A 376 2.66 -12.96 -7.58
C ALA A 376 4.10 -12.63 -7.18
N LYS A 377 5.10 -13.22 -7.84
CA LYS A 377 6.47 -12.71 -7.81
C LYS A 377 6.55 -11.37 -8.54
N PHE A 378 7.48 -10.50 -8.11
CA PHE A 378 7.72 -9.24 -8.81
C PHE A 378 8.20 -9.44 -10.25
N PHE A 379 8.81 -10.59 -10.56
CA PHE A 379 9.19 -10.99 -11.91
C PHE A 379 9.29 -12.52 -12.05
N TYR A 380 9.10 -13.02 -13.28
CA TYR A 380 9.19 -14.44 -13.66
C TYR A 380 10.12 -14.61 -14.87
N PRO A 381 11.43 -14.85 -14.66
CA PRO A 381 12.40 -14.97 -15.74
C PRO A 381 12.05 -16.08 -16.72
N ASP A 382 11.60 -17.23 -16.20
CA ASP A 382 11.27 -18.43 -16.99
C ASP A 382 10.03 -18.24 -17.88
N HIS A 383 9.20 -17.23 -17.58
CA HIS A 383 8.00 -16.87 -18.33
C HIS A 383 8.18 -15.55 -19.11
N CYS A 384 9.40 -15.01 -19.19
CA CYS A 384 9.71 -13.74 -19.84
C CYS A 384 8.95 -12.53 -19.27
N ILE A 385 8.63 -12.54 -17.98
CA ILE A 385 8.00 -11.42 -17.27
C ILE A 385 9.06 -10.74 -16.43
N ASN A 386 9.46 -9.54 -16.84
CA ASN A 386 10.49 -8.78 -16.13
C ASN A 386 9.93 -7.91 -14.99
N ASP A 387 8.65 -7.59 -15.05
CA ASP A 387 7.98 -6.73 -14.08
C ASP A 387 6.47 -7.03 -14.06
N THR A 388 6.05 -7.81 -13.07
CA THR A 388 4.65 -8.24 -12.93
C THR A 388 3.74 -7.08 -12.54
N LEU A 389 4.19 -6.20 -11.63
CA LEU A 389 3.35 -5.09 -11.16
C LEU A 389 3.20 -4.01 -12.23
N GLN A 390 4.25 -3.69 -12.98
CA GLN A 390 4.15 -2.79 -14.12
C GLN A 390 3.17 -3.31 -15.18
N LEU A 391 3.23 -4.61 -15.52
CA LEU A 391 2.28 -5.24 -16.45
C LEU A 391 0.82 -5.07 -15.95
N LEU A 392 0.58 -5.35 -14.67
CA LEU A 392 -0.75 -5.22 -14.05
C LEU A 392 -1.21 -3.75 -14.02
N LEU A 393 -0.34 -2.80 -13.70
CA LEU A 393 -0.64 -1.37 -13.67
C LEU A 393 -0.97 -0.83 -15.07
N GLU A 394 -0.18 -1.19 -16.09
CA GLU A 394 -0.46 -0.84 -17.49
C GLU A 394 -1.79 -1.41 -17.98
N PHE A 395 -2.11 -2.64 -17.56
CA PHE A 395 -3.40 -3.25 -17.90
C PHE A 395 -4.57 -2.59 -17.14
N ALA A 396 -4.36 -2.15 -15.90
CA ALA A 396 -5.36 -1.37 -15.16
C ALA A 396 -5.68 -0.05 -15.88
N ASP A 397 -4.67 0.64 -16.42
CA ASP A 397 -4.88 1.85 -17.23
C ASP A 397 -5.61 1.56 -18.55
N LEU A 398 -5.33 0.42 -19.18
CA LEU A 398 -6.07 -0.07 -20.35
C LEU A 398 -7.54 -0.36 -20.00
N MET A 399 -7.81 -0.95 -18.83
CA MET A 399 -9.16 -1.18 -18.32
C MET A 399 -9.91 0.11 -18.02
N ARG A 400 -9.24 1.12 -17.45
CA ARG A 400 -9.85 2.42 -17.19
C ARG A 400 -10.26 3.10 -18.50
N SER A 401 -9.38 3.08 -19.49
CA SER A 401 -9.55 3.84 -20.74
C SER A 401 -10.33 3.09 -21.82
N LYS A 402 -9.92 1.86 -22.19
CA LYS A 402 -10.31 1.21 -23.46
C LYS A 402 -11.15 -0.07 -23.32
N ILE A 403 -11.15 -0.73 -22.17
CA ILE A 403 -11.89 -1.99 -21.94
C ILE A 403 -13.07 -1.74 -21.00
N SER A 404 -14.21 -2.38 -21.25
CA SER A 404 -15.38 -2.30 -20.37
C SER A 404 -15.18 -3.10 -19.07
N ARG A 405 -15.80 -2.63 -17.99
CA ARG A 405 -15.71 -3.24 -16.65
C ARG A 405 -16.09 -4.73 -16.61
N GLY A 406 -16.93 -5.19 -17.54
CA GLY A 406 -17.38 -6.59 -17.61
C GLY A 406 -16.28 -7.59 -17.98
N PHE A 407 -15.12 -7.15 -18.49
CA PHE A 407 -14.04 -8.06 -18.86
C PHE A 407 -13.53 -8.92 -17.70
N ALA A 408 -13.24 -8.30 -16.55
CA ALA A 408 -12.76 -9.04 -15.39
C ALA A 408 -13.81 -10.02 -14.85
N THR A 409 -15.08 -9.63 -14.87
CA THR A 409 -16.19 -10.49 -14.45
C THR A 409 -16.34 -11.71 -15.36
N ASP A 410 -16.34 -11.50 -16.68
CA ASP A 410 -16.45 -12.59 -17.65
C ASP A 410 -15.27 -13.55 -17.52
N LEU A 411 -14.04 -13.01 -17.43
CA LEU A 411 -12.85 -13.85 -17.25
C LEU A 411 -12.94 -14.64 -15.96
N MET A 412 -13.35 -14.03 -14.84
CA MET A 412 -13.47 -14.75 -13.57
C MET A 412 -14.47 -15.91 -13.68
N GLN A 413 -15.61 -15.70 -14.36
CA GLN A 413 -16.63 -16.75 -14.58
C GLN A 413 -16.12 -17.88 -15.48
N GLU A 414 -15.41 -17.55 -16.56
CA GLU A 414 -14.90 -18.53 -17.52
C GLU A 414 -13.59 -19.20 -17.02
N SER A 415 -12.86 -18.57 -16.08
CA SER A 415 -11.53 -19.01 -15.64
C SER A 415 -11.51 -20.43 -15.07
N PHE A 416 -12.55 -20.84 -14.34
CA PHE A 416 -12.63 -22.19 -13.76
C PHE A 416 -12.64 -23.28 -14.83
N ALA A 417 -13.34 -23.07 -15.95
CA ALA A 417 -13.36 -24.01 -17.07
C ALA A 417 -12.07 -23.91 -17.91
N LEU A 418 -11.53 -22.69 -18.06
CA LEU A 418 -10.28 -22.45 -18.79
C LEU A 418 -9.06 -23.08 -18.10
N ALA A 419 -9.11 -23.30 -16.79
CA ALA A 419 -8.00 -23.80 -16.01
C ALA A 419 -7.58 -25.24 -16.36
N ASP A 420 -8.43 -25.99 -17.08
CA ASP A 420 -8.13 -27.33 -17.59
C ASP A 420 -7.73 -27.33 -19.08
N LEU A 421 -7.76 -26.17 -19.75
CA LEU A 421 -7.42 -26.04 -21.17
C LEU A 421 -5.95 -25.65 -21.38
N ASP A 422 -5.46 -25.89 -22.60
CA ASP A 422 -4.09 -25.54 -22.98
C ASP A 422 -3.89 -24.02 -23.15
N GLU A 423 -2.63 -23.60 -23.17
CA GLU A 423 -2.23 -22.19 -23.33
C GLU A 423 -2.88 -21.55 -24.56
N LYS A 424 -2.98 -22.28 -25.68
CA LYS A 424 -3.52 -21.76 -26.93
C LYS A 424 -5.02 -21.48 -26.81
N ALA A 425 -5.77 -22.34 -26.15
CA ALA A 425 -7.19 -22.12 -25.86
C ALA A 425 -7.38 -20.95 -24.90
N GLN A 426 -6.56 -20.84 -23.85
CA GLN A 426 -6.60 -19.72 -22.91
C GLN A 426 -6.28 -18.38 -23.60
N GLU A 427 -5.25 -18.31 -24.45
CA GLU A 427 -4.90 -17.12 -25.25
C GLU A 427 -6.05 -16.74 -26.19
N ALA A 428 -6.62 -17.72 -26.89
CA ALA A 428 -7.73 -17.49 -27.82
C ALA A 428 -8.96 -16.92 -27.09
N GLU A 429 -9.26 -17.41 -25.90
CA GLU A 429 -10.38 -16.93 -25.09
C GLU A 429 -10.12 -15.52 -24.55
N LEU A 430 -8.93 -15.25 -23.99
CA LEU A 430 -8.53 -13.90 -23.58
C LEU A 430 -8.65 -12.90 -24.75
N ARG A 431 -8.21 -13.29 -25.94
CA ARG A 431 -8.34 -12.48 -27.15
C ARG A 431 -9.81 -12.24 -27.51
N ARG A 432 -10.67 -13.26 -27.43
CA ARG A 432 -12.12 -13.15 -27.69
C ARG A 432 -12.77 -12.17 -26.70
N LEU A 433 -12.49 -12.31 -25.41
CA LEU A 433 -13.01 -11.43 -24.35
C LEU A 433 -12.55 -9.98 -24.54
N LEU A 434 -11.26 -9.75 -24.83
CA LEU A 434 -10.73 -8.41 -25.08
C LEU A 434 -11.42 -7.74 -26.28
N LYS A 435 -11.65 -8.47 -27.38
CA LYS A 435 -12.39 -7.96 -28.55
C LYS A 435 -13.84 -7.62 -28.19
N ARG A 436 -14.51 -8.53 -27.49
CA ARG A 436 -15.92 -8.38 -27.09
C ARG A 436 -16.12 -7.20 -26.14
N ARG A 437 -15.17 -6.98 -25.23
CA ARG A 437 -15.28 -5.99 -24.15
C ARG A 437 -14.59 -4.67 -24.46
N ARG A 438 -13.98 -4.50 -25.64
CA ARG A 438 -13.45 -3.22 -26.14
C ARG A 438 -14.58 -2.18 -26.18
N LYS A 439 -14.34 -0.98 -25.63
CA LYS A 439 -15.30 0.13 -25.71
C LYS A 439 -15.44 0.59 -27.18
N SER A 440 -16.66 0.93 -27.59
CA SER A 440 -16.97 1.39 -28.96
C SER A 440 -16.11 2.56 -29.42
N ASP A 441 -15.79 3.45 -28.49
CA ASP A 441 -15.12 4.73 -28.77
C ASP A 441 -13.59 4.63 -28.63
N ALA A 442 -13.05 3.45 -28.29
CA ALA A 442 -11.63 3.24 -28.04
C ALA A 442 -10.94 2.56 -29.23
N SER A 443 -9.91 3.21 -29.78
CA SER A 443 -8.99 2.59 -30.75
C SER A 443 -8.06 1.60 -30.05
N LEU A 444 -8.46 0.33 -30.07
CA LEU A 444 -7.65 -0.83 -29.70
C LEU A 444 -7.49 -1.66 -30.98
N SER A 445 -6.28 -1.65 -31.55
CA SER A 445 -5.99 -2.39 -32.78
C SER A 445 -6.00 -3.90 -32.51
N GLU A 446 -6.20 -4.69 -33.57
CA GLU A 446 -6.12 -6.15 -33.48
C GLU A 446 -4.76 -6.65 -32.97
N ASP A 447 -3.68 -5.96 -33.34
CA ASP A 447 -2.32 -6.30 -32.89
C ASP A 447 -2.14 -6.00 -31.39
N GLN A 448 -2.68 -4.88 -30.90
CA GLN A 448 -2.65 -4.56 -29.47
C GLN A 448 -3.45 -5.57 -28.65
N ILE A 449 -4.62 -5.98 -29.13
CA ILE A 449 -5.44 -7.01 -28.47
C ILE A 449 -4.67 -8.33 -28.41
N LYS A 450 -4.02 -8.71 -29.51
CA LYS A 450 -3.20 -9.93 -29.57
C LYS A 450 -2.02 -9.86 -28.60
N ASP A 451 -1.28 -8.75 -28.58
CA ASP A 451 -0.16 -8.53 -27.67
C ASP A 451 -0.60 -8.63 -26.20
N TRP A 452 -1.71 -7.99 -25.84
CA TRP A 452 -2.26 -8.08 -24.48
C TRP A 452 -2.73 -9.49 -24.11
N ALA A 453 -3.41 -10.21 -25.01
CA ALA A 453 -3.79 -11.59 -24.76
C ALA A 453 -2.55 -12.47 -24.48
N GLN A 454 -1.47 -12.26 -25.24
CA GLN A 454 -0.20 -12.98 -25.06
C GLN A 454 0.50 -12.63 -23.74
N LYS A 455 0.52 -11.35 -23.36
CA LYS A 455 1.05 -10.92 -22.06
C LYS A 455 0.27 -11.53 -20.90
N LEU A 456 -1.06 -11.52 -20.98
CA LEU A 456 -1.95 -12.05 -19.95
C LEU A 456 -1.85 -13.58 -19.84
N VAL A 457 -1.81 -14.32 -20.94
CA VAL A 457 -1.67 -15.79 -20.87
C VAL A 457 -0.30 -16.20 -20.30
N ARG A 458 0.77 -15.48 -20.65
CA ARG A 458 2.10 -15.69 -20.04
C ARG A 458 2.08 -15.42 -18.54
N LEU A 459 1.38 -14.37 -18.11
CA LEU A 459 1.19 -14.08 -16.70
C LEU A 459 0.39 -15.19 -16.01
N ALA A 460 -0.71 -15.67 -16.62
CA ALA A 460 -1.46 -16.80 -16.08
C ALA A 460 -0.55 -18.03 -15.88
N LEU A 461 0.24 -18.42 -16.89
CA LEU A 461 1.18 -19.53 -16.77
C LEU A 461 2.22 -19.32 -15.67
N ALA A 462 2.71 -18.09 -15.50
CA ALA A 462 3.65 -17.75 -14.46
C ALA A 462 3.03 -17.85 -13.06
N LEU A 463 1.78 -17.40 -12.90
CA LEU A 463 1.03 -17.51 -11.65
C LEU A 463 0.74 -18.96 -11.26
N ASP A 464 0.57 -19.85 -12.25
CA ASP A 464 0.32 -21.29 -12.02
C ASP A 464 1.47 -21.98 -11.25
N THR A 465 2.68 -21.41 -11.28
CA THR A 465 3.83 -21.92 -10.51
C THR A 465 3.62 -21.95 -8.99
N HIS A 466 2.61 -21.22 -8.50
CA HIS A 466 2.25 -21.13 -7.08
C HIS A 466 0.92 -21.82 -6.76
N ALA A 467 0.27 -22.45 -7.74
CA ALA A 467 -1.08 -22.98 -7.57
C ALA A 467 -1.11 -24.10 -6.51
N ASP A 468 -2.03 -24.00 -5.55
CA ASP A 468 -2.39 -25.14 -4.71
C ASP A 468 -3.35 -26.03 -5.50
N HIS A 469 -2.81 -27.00 -6.26
CA HIS A 469 -3.61 -27.91 -7.07
C HIS A 469 -4.57 -28.81 -6.25
N LYS A 470 -4.48 -28.79 -4.91
CA LYS A 470 -5.38 -29.50 -4.01
C LYS A 470 -6.44 -28.58 -3.39
N ALA A 471 -6.32 -27.27 -3.55
CA ALA A 471 -7.31 -26.33 -3.05
C ALA A 471 -8.65 -26.51 -3.77
N ASP A 472 -9.73 -26.23 -3.05
CA ASP A 472 -11.04 -26.05 -3.67
C ASP A 472 -10.93 -24.91 -4.70
N PRO A 473 -11.29 -25.12 -5.98
CA PRO A 473 -11.25 -24.08 -6.99
C PRO A 473 -12.02 -22.81 -6.60
N PHE A 474 -13.07 -22.95 -5.77
CA PHE A 474 -13.89 -21.83 -5.32
C PHE A 474 -13.35 -21.15 -4.04
N ASP A 475 -12.32 -21.70 -3.40
CA ASP A 475 -11.64 -21.05 -2.28
C ASP A 475 -10.70 -19.95 -2.78
N LEU A 476 -11.23 -18.74 -2.88
CA LEU A 476 -10.49 -17.57 -3.34
C LEU A 476 -9.45 -17.05 -2.33
N THR A 477 -9.31 -17.69 -1.15
CA THR A 477 -8.33 -17.31 -0.12
C THR A 477 -6.98 -18.03 -0.26
N ARG A 478 -6.86 -18.97 -1.21
CA ARG A 478 -5.63 -19.72 -1.48
C ARG A 478 -5.07 -19.45 -2.87
N PRO A 479 -3.78 -19.68 -3.13
CA PRO A 479 -3.24 -19.66 -4.49
C PRO A 479 -4.00 -20.62 -5.41
N GLN A 480 -4.56 -20.11 -6.50
CA GLN A 480 -5.33 -20.89 -7.46
C GLN A 480 -4.53 -21.17 -8.73
N ARG A 481 -5.08 -22.01 -9.60
CA ARG A 481 -4.53 -22.23 -10.95
C ARG A 481 -4.36 -20.93 -11.70
N GLY A 482 -3.36 -20.85 -12.56
CA GLY A 482 -2.84 -19.62 -13.15
C GLY A 482 -3.87 -18.68 -13.76
N ILE A 483 -4.81 -19.20 -14.56
CA ILE A 483 -5.86 -18.38 -15.20
C ILE A 483 -6.92 -17.90 -14.19
N VAL A 484 -7.17 -18.67 -13.12
CA VAL A 484 -8.06 -18.28 -12.02
C VAL A 484 -7.39 -17.22 -11.16
N GLU A 485 -6.11 -17.40 -10.84
CA GLU A 485 -5.31 -16.41 -10.11
C GLU A 485 -5.22 -15.09 -10.89
N LEU A 486 -5.05 -15.15 -12.23
CA LEU A 486 -5.18 -13.98 -13.11
C LEU A 486 -6.58 -13.35 -13.00
N GLY A 487 -7.64 -14.16 -13.02
CA GLY A 487 -9.01 -13.70 -12.82
C GLY A 487 -9.20 -12.91 -11.52
N LYS A 488 -8.61 -13.36 -10.41
CA LYS A 488 -8.60 -12.63 -9.13
C LYS A 488 -7.89 -11.28 -9.25
N TRP A 489 -6.68 -11.27 -9.82
CA TRP A 489 -5.92 -10.05 -10.07
C TRP A 489 -6.72 -9.04 -10.90
N LEU A 490 -7.31 -9.46 -12.02
CA LEU A 490 -8.07 -8.54 -12.89
C LEU A 490 -9.38 -8.08 -12.25
N THR A 491 -10.00 -8.91 -11.41
CA THR A 491 -11.16 -8.51 -10.59
C THR A 491 -10.77 -7.44 -9.57
N PHE A 492 -9.60 -7.58 -8.95
CA PHE A 492 -9.06 -6.58 -8.04
C PHE A 492 -8.66 -5.28 -8.77
N LEU A 493 -8.02 -5.36 -9.94
CA LEU A 493 -7.73 -4.18 -10.76
C LEU A 493 -9.01 -3.45 -11.21
N ARG A 494 -10.08 -4.19 -11.51
CA ARG A 494 -11.40 -3.59 -11.78
C ARG A 494 -11.88 -2.79 -10.56
N PHE A 495 -11.75 -3.35 -9.36
CA PHE A 495 -12.10 -2.66 -8.11
C PHE A 495 -11.25 -1.39 -7.88
N LEU A 496 -9.94 -1.47 -8.10
CA LEU A 496 -9.03 -0.31 -8.02
C LEU A 496 -9.40 0.80 -9.01
N THR A 497 -9.65 0.43 -10.27
CA THR A 497 -9.96 1.39 -11.35
C THR A 497 -11.37 1.96 -11.26
N GLY A 498 -12.30 1.23 -10.63
CA GLY A 498 -13.67 1.65 -10.40
C GLY A 498 -13.88 2.52 -9.15
N GLY A 499 -12.81 2.97 -8.48
CA GLY A 499 -12.93 3.83 -7.30
C GLY A 499 -13.37 3.10 -6.02
N GLY A 500 -13.17 1.79 -5.93
CA GLY A 500 -13.54 1.00 -4.74
C GLY A 500 -15.02 0.60 -4.67
N GLU A 501 -15.78 0.74 -5.75
CA GLU A 501 -17.11 0.13 -5.87
C GLU A 501 -16.95 -1.37 -6.21
N ALA A 502 -17.18 -2.23 -5.21
CA ALA A 502 -17.12 -3.69 -5.32
C ALA A 502 -18.29 -4.26 -6.14
#